data_AF-A0A7J8R113-F1
#
_entry.id   AF-A0A7J8R113-F1
#
_cell.length_a   1.000
_cell.length_b   1.000
_cell.length_c   1.000
_cell.angle_alpha   90.00
_cell.angle_beta   90.00
_cell.angle_gamma   90.00
#
_symmetry.space_group_name_H-M   'P 1'
#
loop_
_entity.id
_entity.type
_entity.pdbx_description
1 polymer ?
#
loop_
_entity_poly.entity_id
_entity_poly.type
_entity_poly.pdbx_seq_one_letter_code
_entity_poly.pdbx_strand_id
1 'polypeptide(L)'
;MQGCIFTAFWALAHECGHQAFSDYQWLDDTIGFILHTFLLTPYFSLKYSHRRHHSNTGSLERDEVFVPKKKSALKWWAKHFNNPLGRFLEISIQLILGWPLYLLSTSLVHLTIG
;
A
#
# COMPACT_ATOMS: atom_id res chain seq x y z
N MET A 1 7.90 7.46 -20.54
CA MET A 1 6.69 8.32 -20.56
C MET A 1 5.51 7.67 -19.85
N GLN A 2 5.08 6.46 -20.23
CA GLN A 2 3.92 5.77 -19.62
C GLN A 2 3.96 5.69 -18.08
N GLY A 3 5.08 5.23 -17.50
CA GLY A 3 5.22 5.12 -16.04
C GLY A 3 5.04 6.45 -15.30
N CYS A 4 5.62 7.54 -15.82
CA CYS A 4 5.47 8.87 -15.23
C CYS A 4 4.02 9.34 -15.21
N ILE A 5 3.25 9.06 -16.27
CA ILE A 5 1.83 9.41 -16.36
C ILE A 5 1.04 8.62 -15.31
N PHE A 6 1.29 7.32 -15.18
CA PHE A 6 0.62 6.49 -14.18
C PHE A 6 0.96 6.90 -12.75
N THR A 7 2.21 7.28 -12.48
CA THR A 7 2.60 7.86 -11.20
C THR A 7 1.88 9.18 -10.92
N ALA A 8 1.67 10.03 -11.94
CA ALA A 8 0.91 11.27 -11.77
C ALA A 8 -0.57 11.00 -11.43
N PHE A 9 -1.21 10.04 -12.10
CA PHE A 9 -2.57 9.61 -11.75
C PHE A 9 -2.65 9.00 -10.35
N TRP A 10 -1.65 8.21 -9.98
CA TRP A 10 -1.56 7.65 -8.63
C TRP A 10 -1.44 8.75 -7.57
N ALA A 11 -0.58 9.74 -7.79
CA ALA A 11 -0.40 10.87 -6.88
C ALA A 11 -1.70 11.67 -6.72
N LEU A 12 -2.41 11.96 -7.82
CA LEU A 12 -3.70 12.67 -7.77
C LEU A 12 -4.75 11.89 -6.96
N ALA A 13 -4.87 10.59 -7.20
CA ALA A 13 -5.80 9.73 -6.47
C ALA A 13 -5.41 9.52 -5.01
N HIS A 14 -4.12 9.56 -4.68
CA HIS A 14 -3.61 9.60 -3.32
C HIS A 14 -4.04 10.88 -2.57
N GLU A 15 -3.94 12.06 -3.20
CA GLU A 15 -4.44 13.32 -2.61
C GLU A 15 -5.95 13.32 -2.40
N CYS A 16 -6.71 12.70 -3.32
CA CYS A 16 -8.13 12.44 -3.11
C CYS A 16 -8.37 11.55 -1.88
N GLY A 17 -7.53 10.54 -1.66
CA GLY A 17 -7.56 9.70 -0.45
C GLY A 17 -7.35 10.49 0.86
N HIS A 18 -6.55 11.55 0.81
CA HIS A 18 -6.37 12.50 1.92
C HIS A 18 -7.54 13.47 2.09
N GLN A 19 -8.47 13.51 1.15
CA GLN A 19 -9.54 14.51 1.07
C GLN A 19 -8.97 15.93 0.95
N ALA A 20 -7.88 16.07 0.19
CA ALA A 20 -7.12 17.31 0.03
C ALA A 20 -7.19 17.88 -1.39
N PHE A 21 -7.89 17.22 -2.32
CA PHE A 21 -7.98 17.65 -3.71
C PHE A 21 -9.11 18.66 -3.92
N SER A 22 -10.23 18.50 -3.21
CA SER A 22 -11.41 19.37 -3.28
C SER A 22 -12.01 19.63 -1.90
N ASP A 23 -12.75 20.74 -1.77
CA ASP A 23 -13.58 21.01 -0.59
C ASP A 23 -14.75 20.01 -0.46
N TYR A 24 -15.05 19.26 -1.53
CA TYR A 24 -16.13 18.28 -1.57
C TYR A 24 -15.61 16.85 -1.47
N GLN A 25 -15.77 16.23 -0.30
CA GLN A 25 -15.33 14.85 -0.04
C GLN A 25 -15.87 13.82 -1.04
N TRP A 26 -17.13 13.97 -1.48
CA TRP A 26 -17.73 13.06 -2.46
C TRP A 26 -17.05 13.15 -3.83
N LEU A 27 -16.53 14.33 -4.20
CA LEU A 27 -15.81 14.52 -5.46
C LEU A 27 -14.45 13.83 -5.39
N ASP A 28 -13.73 13.99 -4.27
CA ASP A 28 -12.47 13.30 -4.02
C ASP A 28 -12.64 11.79 -4.06
N ASP A 29 -13.66 11.26 -3.38
CA ASP A 29 -13.95 9.83 -3.42
C ASP A 29 -14.33 9.32 -4.81
N THR A 30 -15.01 10.13 -5.61
CA THR A 30 -15.36 9.77 -6.99
C THR A 30 -14.13 9.72 -7.89
N ILE A 31 -13.30 10.77 -7.88
CA ILE A 31 -12.10 10.87 -8.72
C ILE A 31 -11.07 9.83 -8.28
N GLY A 32 -10.81 9.74 -6.98
CA GLY A 32 -9.89 8.77 -6.39
C GLY A 32 -10.30 7.33 -6.72
N PHE A 33 -11.59 6.99 -6.61
CA PHE A 33 -12.08 5.66 -6.97
C PHE A 33 -11.86 5.34 -8.45
N ILE A 34 -12.19 6.26 -9.36
CA ILE A 34 -12.01 6.05 -10.81
C ILE A 34 -10.53 5.85 -11.15
N LEU A 35 -9.66 6.76 -10.69
CA LEU A 35 -8.24 6.75 -11.03
C LEU A 35 -7.50 5.53 -10.43
N HIS A 36 -7.73 5.22 -9.15
CA HIS A 36 -7.12 4.04 -8.55
C HIS A 36 -7.69 2.75 -9.14
N THR A 37 -8.98 2.66 -9.49
CA THR A 37 -9.52 1.49 -10.20
C THR A 37 -8.86 1.29 -11.57
N PHE A 38 -8.64 2.38 -12.33
CA PHE A 38 -7.90 2.33 -13.59
C PHE A 38 -6.46 1.81 -13.41
N LEU A 39 -5.83 2.12 -12.27
CA LEU A 39 -4.50 1.63 -11.88
C LEU A 39 -4.54 0.28 -11.13
N LEU A 40 -5.68 -0.42 -11.12
CA LEU A 40 -5.89 -1.68 -10.41
C LEU A 40 -5.63 -1.61 -8.89
N THR A 41 -5.73 -0.43 -8.31
CA THR A 41 -5.48 -0.14 -6.90
C THR A 41 -6.82 0.02 -6.14
N PRO A 42 -7.04 -0.66 -5.00
CA PRO A 42 -8.29 -0.56 -4.25
C PRO A 42 -8.37 0.76 -3.46
N TYR A 43 -9.07 1.76 -4.01
CA TYR A 43 -9.12 3.12 -3.46
C TYR A 43 -9.49 3.19 -1.98
N PHE A 44 -10.65 2.63 -1.58
CA PHE A 44 -11.13 2.76 -0.21
C PHE A 44 -10.24 2.02 0.79
N SER A 45 -9.78 0.81 0.45
CA SER A 45 -8.83 0.07 1.28
C SER A 45 -7.55 0.85 1.50
N LEU A 46 -7.00 1.44 0.43
CA LEU A 46 -5.82 2.30 0.50
C LEU A 46 -6.10 3.57 1.32
N LYS A 47 -7.24 4.25 1.13
CA LYS A 47 -7.65 5.43 1.90
C LYS A 47 -7.64 5.15 3.41
N TYR A 48 -8.27 4.06 3.84
CA TYR A 48 -8.34 3.70 5.27
C TYR A 48 -7.00 3.25 5.85
N SER A 49 -6.24 2.43 5.12
CA SER A 49 -4.92 1.97 5.57
C SER A 49 -3.93 3.15 5.64
N HIS A 50 -3.90 3.96 4.60
CA HIS A 50 -3.02 5.10 4.51
C HIS A 50 -3.27 6.15 5.60
N ARG A 51 -4.54 6.42 5.93
CA ARG A 51 -4.88 7.26 7.10
C ARG A 51 -4.32 6.70 8.40
N ARG A 52 -4.38 5.37 8.61
CA ARG A 52 -3.80 4.70 9.79
C ARG A 52 -2.28 4.79 9.81
N HIS A 53 -1.64 4.64 8.65
CA HIS A 53 -0.19 4.85 8.50
C HIS A 53 0.20 6.29 8.89
N HIS A 54 -0.48 7.31 8.38
CA HIS A 54 -0.19 8.71 8.73
C HIS A 54 -0.42 9.00 10.22
N SER A 55 -1.46 8.43 10.83
CA SER A 55 -1.68 8.61 12.28
C SER A 55 -0.66 7.89 13.17
N ASN A 56 0.05 6.90 12.63
CA ASN A 56 0.96 6.04 13.40
C ASN A 56 2.38 5.98 12.82
N THR A 57 2.77 6.93 11.95
CA THR A 57 4.04 6.86 11.22
C THR A 57 5.22 6.72 12.18
N GLY A 58 6.00 5.66 12.01
CA GLY A 58 7.18 5.38 12.85
C GLY A 58 6.86 4.71 14.19
N SER A 59 5.59 4.38 14.47
CA SER A 59 5.22 3.56 15.62
C SER A 59 5.61 2.09 15.40
N LEU A 60 6.39 1.52 16.31
CA LEU A 60 6.73 0.09 16.29
C LEU A 60 5.54 -0.83 16.63
N GLU A 61 4.45 -0.26 17.14
CA GLU A 61 3.28 -1.01 17.62
C GLU A 61 2.06 -0.83 16.73
N ARG A 62 1.92 0.35 16.12
CA ARG A 62 0.69 0.77 15.45
C ARG A 62 0.85 1.13 13.97
N ASP A 63 2.08 1.29 13.48
CA ASP A 63 2.30 1.37 12.03
C ASP A 63 2.05 -0.02 11.43
N GLU A 64 1.53 -0.05 10.22
CA GLU A 64 1.12 -1.31 9.58
C GLU A 64 2.00 -1.70 8.40
N VAL A 65 2.73 -0.76 7.80
CA VAL A 65 3.48 -1.01 6.55
C VAL A 65 4.97 -1.14 6.79
N PHE A 66 5.56 -0.26 7.61
CA PHE A 66 7.01 -0.15 7.75
C PHE A 66 7.49 -0.33 9.19
N VAL A 67 7.09 -1.44 9.83
CA VAL A 67 7.57 -1.80 11.18
C VAL A 67 8.82 -2.69 11.07
N PRO A 68 10.01 -2.21 11.50
CA PRO A 68 11.20 -3.04 11.56
C PRO A 68 11.01 -4.19 12.55
N LYS A 69 11.29 -5.43 12.11
CA LYS A 69 11.26 -6.59 13.00
C LYS A 69 12.42 -6.51 13.99
N LYS A 70 12.12 -6.75 15.27
CA LYS A 70 13.15 -6.94 16.31
C LYS A 70 14.06 -8.10 15.92
N LYS A 71 15.37 -8.03 16.25
CA LYS A 71 16.35 -9.09 15.93
C LYS A 71 15.91 -10.47 16.44
N SER A 72 15.23 -10.52 17.60
CA SER A 72 14.69 -11.75 18.18
C SER A 72 13.53 -12.37 17.38
N ALA A 73 12.84 -11.59 16.55
CA ALA A 73 11.73 -12.03 15.71
C ALA A 73 12.17 -12.38 14.27
N LEU A 74 13.46 -12.24 13.95
CA LEU A 74 13.99 -12.60 12.63
C LEU A 74 14.15 -14.12 12.52
N LYS A 75 13.64 -14.68 11.43
CA LYS A 75 13.81 -16.11 11.12
C LYS A 75 15.28 -16.41 10.82
N TRP A 76 15.75 -17.63 11.09
CA TRP A 76 17.17 -17.98 10.96
C TRP A 76 17.72 -17.79 9.53
N TRP A 77 16.88 -18.00 8.50
CA TRP A 77 17.25 -17.78 7.10
C TRP A 77 17.39 -16.30 6.73
N ALA A 78 16.81 -15.36 7.47
CA ALA A 78 16.89 -13.93 7.15
C ALA A 78 18.34 -13.41 7.10
N LYS A 79 19.25 -14.01 7.89
CA LYS A 79 20.69 -13.69 7.86
C LYS A 79 21.34 -14.06 6.52
N HIS A 80 20.90 -15.16 5.91
CA HIS A 80 21.46 -15.67 4.66
C HIS A 80 20.95 -14.91 3.44
N PHE A 81 19.76 -14.30 3.52
CA PHE A 81 19.17 -13.47 2.46
C PHE A 81 19.52 -11.98 2.57
N ASN A 82 20.27 -11.56 3.59
CA ASN A 82 20.71 -10.18 3.75
C ASN A 82 21.96 -9.86 2.90
N ASN A 83 21.88 -10.17 1.60
CA ASN A 83 22.91 -9.89 0.60
C ASN A 83 22.23 -9.37 -0.70
N PRO A 84 22.98 -8.78 -1.66
CA PRO A 84 22.37 -8.19 -2.86
C PRO A 84 21.47 -9.14 -3.66
N LEU A 85 21.87 -10.40 -3.82
CA LEU A 85 21.08 -11.41 -4.53
C LEU A 85 19.80 -11.77 -3.77
N GLY A 86 19.90 -11.96 -2.45
CA GLY A 86 18.75 -12.21 -1.60
C GLY A 86 17.73 -11.08 -1.61
N ARG A 87 18.19 -9.82 -1.62
CA ARG A 87 17.33 -8.63 -1.76
C ARG A 87 16.68 -8.53 -3.13
N PHE A 88 17.44 -8.83 -4.18
CA PHE A 88 16.89 -8.87 -5.53
C PHE A 88 15.76 -9.91 -5.66
N LEU A 89 15.96 -11.10 -5.09
CA LEU A 89 14.93 -12.15 -5.04
C LEU A 89 13.71 -11.71 -4.22
N GLU A 90 13.92 -11.13 -3.04
CA GLU A 90 12.84 -10.62 -2.18
C GLU A 90 11.98 -9.57 -2.90
N ILE A 91 12.62 -8.58 -3.53
CA ILE A 91 11.93 -7.54 -4.31
C ILE A 91 11.20 -8.15 -5.50
N SER A 92 11.83 -9.08 -6.22
CA SER A 92 11.21 -9.74 -7.38
C SER A 92 9.96 -10.52 -6.96
N ILE A 93 10.02 -11.26 -5.86
CA ILE A 93 8.88 -11.98 -5.30
C ILE A 93 7.79 -11.00 -4.88
N GLN A 94 8.13 -9.89 -4.23
CA GLN A 94 7.16 -8.89 -3.79
C GLN A 94 6.48 -8.18 -4.96
N LEU A 95 7.20 -7.88 -6.04
CA LEU A 95 6.63 -7.27 -7.25
C LEU A 95 5.73 -8.24 -8.03
N ILE A 96 6.08 -9.53 -8.08
CA ILE A 96 5.34 -10.53 -8.86
C ILE A 96 4.15 -11.09 -8.08
N LEU A 97 4.35 -11.47 -6.81
CA LEU A 97 3.35 -12.15 -5.98
C LEU A 97 2.71 -11.24 -4.94
N GLY A 98 3.43 -10.23 -4.44
CA GLY A 98 2.92 -9.33 -3.41
C GLY A 98 1.71 -8.55 -3.87
N TRP A 99 1.73 -8.02 -5.11
CA TRP A 99 0.60 -7.26 -5.65
C TRP A 99 -0.67 -8.10 -5.86
N PRO A 100 -0.63 -9.27 -6.55
CA PRO A 100 -1.79 -10.14 -6.65
C PRO A 100 -2.34 -10.59 -5.29
N LEU A 101 -1.48 -10.95 -4.34
CA LEU A 101 -1.89 -11.37 -3.00
C LEU A 101 -2.54 -10.22 -2.23
N TYR A 102 -2.00 -9.00 -2.35
CA TYR A 102 -2.59 -7.81 -1.77
C TYR A 102 -4.02 -7.61 -2.28
N LEU A 103 -4.24 -7.65 -3.60
CA LEU A 103 -5.56 -7.51 -4.21
C LEU A 103 -6.57 -8.58 -3.74
N LEU A 104 -6.12 -9.82 -3.58
CA LEU A 104 -6.94 -10.90 -3.03
C LEU A 104 -7.30 -10.64 -1.56
N SER A 105 -6.34 -10.20 -0.76
CA SER A 105 -6.55 -9.92 0.68
C SER A 105 -7.48 -8.72 0.91
N THR A 106 -7.34 -7.65 0.12
CA THR A 106 -8.20 -6.47 0.23
C THR A 106 -9.64 -6.75 -0.18
N SER A 107 -9.87 -7.74 -1.05
CA SER A 107 -11.21 -8.23 -1.43
C SER A 107 -11.87 -9.06 -0.32
N LEU A 108 -11.09 -9.72 0.54
CA LEU A 108 -11.57 -10.60 1.62
C LEU A 108 -11.80 -9.86 2.94
N VAL A 109 -11.07 -8.77 3.20
CA VAL A 109 -11.21 -7.98 4.44
C VAL A 109 -12.55 -7.23 4.51
N HIS A 110 -13.19 -6.92 3.39
CA HIS A 110 -14.54 -6.32 3.40
C HIS A 110 -15.68 -7.33 3.71
N LEU A 111 -15.41 -8.65 3.67
CA LEU A 111 -16.40 -9.69 4.02
C LEU A 111 -16.33 -10.13 5.49
N THR A 112 -15.34 -9.67 6.25
CA THR A 112 -15.08 -10.12 7.63
C THR A 112 -15.15 -9.00 8.67
N ILE A 113 -15.38 -7.75 8.25
CA ILE A 113 -15.55 -6.58 9.13
C ILE A 113 -16.84 -5.81 8.80
N GLY A 114 -17.86 -6.52 8.32
CA GLY A 114 -19.25 -6.05 8.21
C GLY A 114 -20.09 -6.57 9.37
#